data_AF-A0A3M1VEZ7-F1
#
_entry.id   AF-A0A3M1VEZ7-F1
#
_cell.length_a   1.000
_cell.length_b   1.000
_cell.length_c   1.000
_cell.angle_alpha   90.00
_cell.angle_beta   90.00
_cell.angle_gamma   90.00
#
_symmetry.space_group_name_H-M   'P 1'
#
loop_
_entity.id
_entity.type
_entity.pdbx_description
1 polymer ?
#
loop_
_entity_poly.entity_id
_entity_poly.type
_entity_poly.pdbx_seq_one_letter_code
_entity_poly.pdbx_strand_id
1 'polypeptide(L)'
;MRRFFRINKTSNQRGIILIEILVGVSLLSIIGLGIITSSIVFIKIRHKSISDALATQIALEELEDFAAEDPLSHSDGESWSETVTRGLREFTRTATVTVNSDNSRTLTVSVTAKGNTIGGAITMSNTYAPTGLE
;
A
#
# COMPACT_ATOMS: atom_id res chain seq x y z
N MET A 1 38.71 -18.53 -72.14
CA MET A 1 38.30 -17.35 -71.34
C MET A 1 37.31 -17.78 -70.26
N ARG A 2 37.71 -17.79 -68.97
CA ARG A 2 36.79 -18.06 -67.84
C ARG A 2 36.47 -16.73 -67.16
N ARG A 3 35.21 -16.29 -67.23
CA ARG A 3 34.72 -15.10 -66.50
C ARG A 3 34.49 -15.48 -65.04
N PHE A 4 35.25 -14.87 -64.14
CA PHE A 4 35.01 -14.94 -62.69
C PHE A 4 33.80 -14.09 -62.33
N PHE A 5 32.71 -14.73 -61.88
CA PHE A 5 31.58 -14.07 -61.26
C PHE A 5 31.97 -13.70 -59.82
N ARG A 6 32.29 -12.42 -59.59
CA ARG A 6 32.58 -11.90 -58.26
C ARG A 6 31.25 -11.63 -57.56
N ILE A 7 30.77 -12.60 -56.78
CA ILE A 7 29.57 -12.44 -55.94
C ILE A 7 29.88 -11.41 -54.85
N ASN A 8 29.09 -10.34 -54.82
CA ASN A 8 29.24 -9.18 -53.95
C ASN A 8 28.86 -9.54 -52.49
N LYS A 9 29.71 -10.31 -51.79
CA LYS A 9 29.50 -10.80 -50.41
C LYS A 9 29.45 -9.70 -49.34
N THR A 10 29.94 -8.51 -49.63
CA THR A 10 30.10 -7.39 -48.66
C THR A 10 28.80 -6.61 -48.40
N SER A 11 27.82 -6.66 -49.30
CA SER A 11 26.53 -5.97 -49.14
C SER A 11 25.65 -6.64 -48.07
N ASN A 12 25.55 -7.98 -48.08
CA ASN A 12 24.73 -8.73 -47.13
C ASN A 12 25.25 -8.67 -45.69
N GLN A 13 26.56 -8.51 -45.48
CA GLN A 13 27.14 -8.43 -44.12
C GLN A 13 26.68 -7.16 -43.39
N ARG A 14 26.51 -6.04 -44.09
CA ARG A 14 26.04 -4.78 -43.48
C ARG A 14 24.59 -4.88 -43.01
N GLY A 15 23.73 -5.57 -43.78
CA GLY A 15 22.34 -5.81 -43.40
C GLY A 15 22.20 -6.71 -42.17
N ILE A 16 23.02 -7.76 -42.07
CA ILE A 16 23.01 -8.68 -40.93
C ILE A 16 23.48 -7.97 -39.65
N ILE A 17 24.54 -7.15 -39.72
CA ILE A 17 25.05 -6.38 -38.57
C ILE A 17 24.00 -5.38 -38.05
N LEU A 18 23.27 -4.71 -38.96
CA LEU A 18 22.19 -3.81 -38.58
C LEU A 18 21.07 -4.53 -37.81
N ILE A 19 20.70 -5.73 -38.24
CA ILE A 19 19.69 -6.56 -37.56
C ILE A 19 20.19 -7.01 -36.19
N GLU A 20 21.44 -7.43 -36.08
CA GLU A 20 22.04 -7.87 -34.80
C GLU A 20 22.05 -6.74 -33.77
N ILE A 21 22.43 -5.52 -34.18
CA ILE A 21 22.39 -4.34 -33.31
C ILE A 21 20.95 -4.01 -32.89
N LEU A 22 20.00 -4.08 -33.82
CA LEU A 22 18.59 -3.82 -33.52
C LEU A 22 18.03 -4.81 -32.48
N VAL A 23 18.35 -6.10 -32.64
CA VAL A 23 17.98 -7.14 -31.67
C VAL A 23 18.66 -6.88 -30.32
N GLY A 24 19.94 -6.54 -30.31
CA GLY A 24 20.68 -6.21 -29.08
C GLY A 24 20.06 -5.04 -28.32
N VAL A 25 19.74 -3.95 -29.01
CA VAL A 25 19.08 -2.77 -28.39
C VAL A 25 17.69 -3.12 -27.90
N SER A 26 16.93 -3.93 -28.63
CA SER A 26 15.59 -4.37 -28.23
C SER A 26 15.63 -5.22 -26.96
N LEU A 27 16.56 -6.18 -26.88
CA LEU A 27 16.74 -7.02 -25.70
C LEU A 27 17.15 -6.20 -24.47
N LEU A 28 18.11 -5.27 -24.63
CA LEU A 28 18.51 -4.37 -23.55
C LEU A 28 17.34 -3.50 -23.07
N SER A 29 16.49 -3.04 -23.98
CA SER A 29 15.31 -2.22 -23.64
C SER A 29 14.28 -3.01 -22.84
N ILE A 30 14.03 -4.27 -23.21
CA ILE A 30 13.11 -5.17 -22.49
C ILE A 30 13.61 -5.44 -21.07
N ILE A 31 14.92 -5.70 -20.92
CA ILE A 31 15.53 -5.91 -19.60
C ILE A 31 15.43 -4.64 -18.75
N GLY A 32 15.74 -3.48 -19.33
CA GLY A 32 15.63 -2.19 -18.65
C GLY A 32 14.21 -1.90 -18.14
N LEU A 33 13.19 -2.18 -18.96
CA LEU A 33 11.78 -2.04 -18.56
C LEU A 33 11.42 -2.97 -17.39
N GLY A 34 11.94 -4.19 -17.38
CA GLY A 34 11.78 -5.14 -16.26
C GLY A 34 12.33 -4.60 -14.94
N ILE A 35 13.52 -3.99 -14.96
CA ILE A 35 14.13 -3.41 -13.75
C ILE A 35 13.34 -2.20 -13.24
N ILE A 36 12.88 -1.32 -14.14
CA ILE A 36 12.11 -0.13 -13.78
C ILE A 36 10.77 -0.52 -13.15
N THR A 37 10.04 -1.46 -13.78
CA THR A 37 8.76 -1.95 -13.26
C THR A 37 8.90 -2.60 -11.89
N SER A 38 9.93 -3.42 -11.69
CA SER A 38 10.25 -4.01 -10.39
C SER A 38 10.52 -2.95 -9.32
N SER A 39 11.29 -1.91 -9.65
CA SER A 39 11.61 -0.81 -8.74
C SER A 39 10.36 -0.03 -8.32
N ILE A 40 9.44 0.23 -9.26
CA ILE A 40 8.17 0.90 -8.96
C ILE A 40 7.34 0.07 -7.99
N VAL A 41 7.21 -1.24 -8.22
CA VAL A 41 6.46 -2.13 -7.33
C VAL A 41 7.07 -2.14 -5.93
N PHE A 42 8.40 -2.21 -5.84
CA PHE A 42 9.10 -2.19 -4.56
C PHE A 42 8.83 -0.89 -3.77
N ILE A 43 8.89 0.27 -4.43
CA ILE A 43 8.57 1.56 -3.81
C ILE A 43 7.11 1.60 -3.33
N LYS A 44 6.17 1.07 -4.13
CA LYS A 44 4.75 1.00 -3.76
C LYS A 44 4.53 0.13 -2.53
N ILE A 45 5.15 -1.04 -2.46
CA ILE A 45 5.04 -1.95 -1.30
C ILE A 45 5.62 -1.30 -0.06
N ARG A 46 6.78 -0.63 -0.17
CA ARG A 46 7.37 0.11 0.94
C ARG A 46 6.45 1.23 1.44
N HIS A 47 5.87 2.00 0.52
CA HIS A 47 4.92 3.07 0.87
C HIS A 47 3.67 2.52 1.55
N LYS A 48 3.14 1.39 1.05
CA LYS A 48 2.02 0.67 1.66
C LYS A 48 2.37 0.23 3.08
N SER A 49 3.47 -0.47 3.27
CA SER A 49 3.89 -1.01 4.57
C SER A 49 4.07 0.07 5.62
N ILE A 50 4.69 1.22 5.26
CA ILE A 50 4.83 2.36 6.18
C ILE A 50 3.46 2.97 6.50
N SER A 51 2.59 3.14 5.49
CA SER A 51 1.26 3.72 5.71
C SER A 51 0.38 2.83 6.58
N ASP A 52 0.44 1.51 6.36
CA ASP A 52 -0.29 0.52 7.13
C ASP A 52 0.23 0.53 8.58
N ALA A 53 1.55 0.52 8.80
CA ALA A 53 2.12 0.58 10.16
C ALA A 53 1.70 1.83 10.93
N LEU A 54 1.69 3.02 10.30
CA LEU A 54 1.23 4.25 10.93
C LEU A 54 -0.28 4.21 11.21
N ALA A 55 -1.09 3.69 10.28
CA ALA A 55 -2.53 3.55 10.48
C ALA A 55 -2.84 2.57 11.64
N THR A 56 -2.09 1.48 11.76
CA THR A 56 -2.19 0.54 12.90
C THR A 56 -1.88 1.25 14.21
N GLN A 57 -0.82 2.05 14.27
CA GLN A 57 -0.47 2.79 15.49
C GLN A 57 -1.60 3.74 15.91
N ILE A 58 -2.13 4.54 14.97
CA ILE A 58 -3.25 5.45 15.25
C ILE A 58 -4.50 4.70 15.71
N ALA A 59 -4.77 3.53 15.12
CA ALA A 59 -5.92 2.70 15.52
C ALA A 59 -5.73 2.10 16.92
N LEU A 60 -4.52 1.64 17.24
CA LEU A 60 -4.19 1.09 18.56
C LEU A 60 -4.26 2.17 19.65
N GLU A 61 -3.70 3.36 19.40
CA GLU A 61 -3.78 4.49 20.33
C GLU A 61 -5.24 4.76 20.72
N GLU A 62 -6.17 4.76 19.76
CA GLU A 62 -7.59 4.97 20.06
C GLU A 62 -8.24 3.84 20.86
N LEU A 63 -7.87 2.59 20.56
CA LEU A 63 -8.34 1.45 21.35
C LEU A 63 -7.80 1.49 22.78
N GLU A 64 -6.57 1.99 22.97
CA GLU A 64 -5.95 2.17 24.29
C GLU A 64 -6.59 3.33 25.06
N ASP A 65 -6.86 4.45 24.39
CA ASP A 65 -7.55 5.60 24.98
C ASP A 65 -8.95 5.19 25.44
N PHE A 66 -9.71 4.47 24.61
CA PHE A 66 -11.03 3.94 25.01
C PHE A 66 -10.94 2.89 26.13
N ALA A 67 -9.86 2.11 26.19
CA ALA A 67 -9.64 1.15 27.27
C ALA A 67 -9.39 1.83 28.62
N ALA A 68 -8.90 3.08 28.61
CA ALA A 68 -8.66 3.87 29.81
C ALA A 68 -9.93 4.59 30.33
N GLU A 69 -10.95 4.73 29.47
CA GLU A 69 -12.25 5.28 29.82
C GLU A 69 -13.22 4.19 30.30
N ASP A 70 -14.26 4.57 31.03
CA ASP A 70 -15.33 3.63 31.42
C ASP A 70 -16.17 3.30 30.18
N PRO A 71 -16.19 2.06 29.67
CA PRO A 71 -16.98 1.72 28.49
C PRO A 71 -18.47 2.03 28.67
N LEU A 72 -18.95 2.09 29.92
CA LEU A 72 -20.35 2.41 30.24
C LEU A 72 -20.75 3.85 29.93
N SER A 73 -19.80 4.79 29.80
CA SER A 73 -20.10 6.19 29.46
C SER A 73 -20.54 6.38 28.02
N HIS A 74 -20.30 5.39 27.15
CA HIS A 74 -20.62 5.48 25.73
C HIS A 74 -21.92 4.77 25.37
N SER A 75 -22.61 5.37 24.42
CA SER A 75 -23.90 4.91 23.89
C SER A 75 -23.74 4.10 22.61
N ASP A 76 -24.76 3.29 22.30
CA ASP A 76 -24.77 2.51 21.06
C ASP A 76 -24.83 3.43 19.83
N GLY A 77 -24.01 3.14 18.83
CA GLY A 77 -23.92 3.92 17.60
C GLY A 77 -23.16 5.25 17.74
N GLU A 78 -22.62 5.56 18.93
CA GLU A 78 -21.77 6.72 19.12
C GLU A 78 -20.57 6.65 18.19
N SER A 79 -20.30 7.75 17.49
CA SER A 79 -19.22 7.80 16.52
C SER A 79 -18.63 9.18 16.41
N TRP A 80 -17.31 9.23 16.26
CA TRP A 80 -16.56 10.43 16.01
C TRP A 80 -15.51 10.19 14.94
N SER A 81 -15.11 11.28 14.27
CA SER A 81 -14.08 11.25 13.24
C SER A 81 -13.14 12.42 13.40
N GLU A 82 -11.85 12.16 13.25
CA GLU A 82 -10.79 13.13 13.43
C GLU A 82 -9.72 12.96 12.36
N THR A 83 -9.11 14.08 11.96
CA THR A 83 -7.91 14.05 11.11
C THR A 83 -6.66 14.09 11.99
N VAL A 84 -5.86 13.03 11.92
CA VAL A 84 -4.61 12.87 12.66
C VAL A 84 -3.44 13.03 11.71
N THR A 85 -2.44 13.83 12.10
CA THR A 85 -1.19 13.98 11.33
C THR A 85 -0.08 13.19 12.01
N ARG A 86 0.53 12.25 11.27
CA ARG A 86 1.69 11.47 11.74
C ARG A 86 2.82 11.56 10.70
N GLY A 87 3.94 12.14 11.12
CA GLY A 87 5.04 12.46 10.21
C GLY A 87 4.62 13.52 9.18
N LEU A 88 4.73 13.18 7.90
CA LEU A 88 4.35 14.04 6.77
C LEU A 88 3.04 13.58 6.10
N ARG A 89 2.19 12.84 6.82
CA ARG A 89 0.95 12.25 6.29
C ARG A 89 -0.23 12.57 7.19
N GLU A 90 -1.37 12.79 6.56
CA GLU A 90 -2.67 12.95 7.23
C GLU A 90 -3.46 11.66 7.11
N PHE A 91 -4.16 11.30 8.17
CA PHE A 91 -5.06 10.16 8.26
C PHE A 91 -6.40 10.63 8.81
N THR A 92 -7.50 10.08 8.31
CA THR A 92 -8.81 10.21 8.92
C THR A 92 -9.03 8.96 9.77
N ARG A 93 -9.16 9.15 11.08
CA ARG A 93 -9.59 8.13 12.03
C ARG A 93 -11.09 8.30 12.27
N THR A 94 -11.82 7.21 12.28
CA THR A 94 -13.25 7.16 12.61
C THR A 94 -13.45 6.04 13.61
N ALA A 95 -14.03 6.35 14.76
CA ALA A 95 -14.36 5.37 15.78
C ALA A 95 -15.88 5.25 15.89
N THR A 96 -16.36 4.04 16.16
CA THR A 96 -17.78 3.73 16.32
C THR A 96 -17.96 2.73 17.45
N VAL A 97 -18.81 3.05 18.40
CA VAL A 97 -19.18 2.20 19.53
C VAL A 97 -20.41 1.38 19.17
N THR A 98 -20.39 0.10 19.53
CA THR A 98 -21.54 -0.80 19.45
C THR A 98 -21.77 -1.43 20.80
N VAL A 99 -22.98 -1.32 21.34
CA VAL A 99 -23.36 -2.00 22.59
C VAL A 99 -23.85 -3.40 22.23
N ASN A 100 -23.18 -4.42 22.78
CA ASN A 100 -23.53 -5.82 22.56
C ASN A 100 -24.68 -6.26 23.47
N SER A 101 -25.28 -7.40 23.17
CA SER A 101 -26.41 -7.96 23.92
C SER A 101 -26.10 -8.32 25.39
N ASP A 102 -24.82 -8.52 25.71
CA ASP A 102 -24.31 -8.80 27.06
C ASP A 102 -23.91 -7.53 27.83
N ASN A 103 -24.27 -6.35 27.30
CA ASN A 103 -23.88 -5.02 27.79
C ASN A 103 -22.37 -4.69 27.69
N SER A 104 -21.56 -5.53 27.04
CA SER A 104 -20.21 -5.13 26.64
C SER A 104 -20.25 -4.10 25.52
N ARG A 105 -19.21 -3.27 25.38
CA ARG A 105 -19.08 -2.31 24.26
C ARG A 105 -17.98 -2.77 23.32
N THR A 106 -18.27 -2.83 22.04
CA THR A 106 -17.27 -2.99 20.98
C THR A 106 -16.93 -1.63 20.40
N LEU A 107 -15.66 -1.23 20.48
CA LEU A 107 -15.16 -0.08 19.74
C LEU A 107 -14.59 -0.57 18.40
N THR A 108 -15.07 0.00 17.30
CA THR A 108 -14.51 -0.23 15.96
C THR A 108 -13.82 1.05 15.49
N VAL A 109 -12.52 0.97 15.24
CA VAL A 109 -11.70 2.09 14.77
C VAL A 109 -11.25 1.83 13.34
N SER A 110 -11.61 2.74 12.44
CA SER A 110 -11.22 2.75 11.04
C SER A 110 -10.28 3.92 10.77
N VAL A 111 -9.11 3.66 10.22
CA VAL A 111 -8.11 4.68 9.87
C VAL A 111 -7.84 4.61 8.38
N THR A 112 -7.97 5.76 7.70
CA THR A 112 -7.75 5.90 6.25
C THR A 112 -6.78 7.02 5.96
N ALA A 113 -5.70 6.76 5.21
CA ALA A 113 -4.77 7.79 4.78
C ALA A 113 -5.42 8.78 3.80
N LYS A 114 -5.28 10.08 4.08
CA LYS A 114 -5.83 11.15 3.24
C LYS A 114 -4.91 11.42 2.05
N GLY A 115 -5.46 11.39 0.84
CA GLY A 115 -4.72 11.67 -0.39
C GLY A 115 -3.81 10.55 -0.90
N ASN A 116 -3.68 9.43 -0.18
CA ASN A 116 -2.92 8.26 -0.64
C ASN A 116 -3.86 7.17 -1.19
N THR A 117 -3.57 6.71 -2.41
CA THR A 117 -4.27 5.57 -3.03
C THR A 117 -3.65 4.21 -2.69
N ILE A 118 -2.54 4.18 -1.95
CA ILE A 118 -1.76 2.96 -1.66
C ILE A 118 -1.56 2.80 -0.15
N GLY A 119 -2.28 1.83 0.43
CA GLY A 119 -2.19 1.49 1.85
C GLY A 119 -2.81 2.53 2.79
N GLY A 120 -2.66 2.31 4.09
CA GLY A 120 -3.14 3.18 5.15
C GLY A 120 -4.65 3.12 5.37
N ALA A 121 -5.31 2.03 4.95
CA ALA A 121 -6.70 1.73 5.27
C ALA A 121 -6.73 0.50 6.17
N ILE A 122 -7.02 0.69 7.46
CA ILE A 122 -7.04 -0.36 8.46
C ILE A 122 -8.29 -0.19 9.31
N THR A 123 -8.89 -1.31 9.67
CA THR A 123 -9.97 -1.35 10.66
C THR A 123 -9.55 -2.31 11.76
N MET A 124 -9.63 -1.85 13.00
CA MET A 124 -9.40 -2.64 14.20
C MET A 124 -10.63 -2.54 15.09
N SER A 125 -10.89 -3.57 15.88
CA SER A 125 -11.93 -3.52 16.88
C SER A 125 -11.51 -4.27 18.13
N ASN A 126 -12.07 -3.85 19.26
CA ASN A 126 -11.91 -4.53 20.51
C ASN A 126 -13.21 -4.42 21.33
N THR A 127 -13.46 -5.42 22.16
CA THR A 127 -14.66 -5.49 23.01
C THR A 127 -14.27 -5.38 24.47
N TYR A 128 -14.92 -4.46 25.18
CA TYR A 128 -14.67 -4.12 26.55
C TYR A 128 -15.86 -4.52 27.41
N ALA A 129 -15.57 -5.30 28.45
CA ALA A 129 -16.57 -5.67 29.46
C ALA A 129 -16.95 -4.44 30.30
N PRO A 130 -18.17 -4.38 30.84
CA PRO A 130 -18.55 -3.31 31.75
C PRO A 130 -17.69 -3.36 33.02
N THR A 131 -16.94 -2.30 33.30
CA THR A 131 -16.16 -2.14 34.53
C THR A 131 -17.12 -1.78 35.68
N GLY A 132 -17.70 -2.81 36.31
CA GLY A 132 -18.64 -2.63 37.43
C GLY A 132 -19.38 -3.88 37.87
N LEU A 133 -18.84 -5.07 37.63
CA LEU A 133 -19.39 -6.36 38.10
C LEU A 133 -18.63 -6.91 39.32
N GLU A 134 -18.21 -6.02 40.23
CA GLU A 134 -17.84 -6.38 41.61
C GLU A 134 -18.85 -5.82 42.60
#